data_AF-A0A382MY93-F1
#
_entry.id   AF-A0A382MY93-F1
#
_cell.length_a   1.000
_cell.length_b   1.000
_cell.length_c   1.000
_cell.angle_alpha   90.00
_cell.angle_beta   90.00
_cell.angle_gamma   90.00
#
_symmetry.space_group_name_H-M   'P 1'
#
loop_
_entity.id
_entity.type
_entity.pdbx_description
1 polymer ?
#
loop_
_entity_poly.entity_id
_entity_poly.type
_entity_poly.pdbx_seq_one_letter_code
_entity_poly.pdbx_strand_id
1 'polypeptide(L)'
;AALTTGGEIVFAGDLNRYFRAHDVYTGEVLWETRLGTSVQGFPVSFRVGGDQYIAVTTGIGGGSPRGVPRAVTPQVRHPNHGNALYVFKLP
;
A
#
# COMPACT_ATOMS: atom_id res chain seq x y z
N ALA A 1 -1.71 1.63 -7.69
CA ALA A 1 -2.28 0.36 -8.20
C ALA A 1 -2.89 -0.41 -7.05
N ALA A 2 -3.65 -1.46 -7.37
CA ALA A 2 -4.26 -2.35 -6.41
C ALA A 2 -3.92 -3.80 -6.77
N LEU A 3 -3.85 -4.67 -5.77
CA LEU A 3 -3.65 -6.11 -5.90
C LEU A 3 -4.89 -6.83 -5.37
N THR A 4 -5.68 -7.42 -6.25
CA THR A 4 -6.77 -8.31 -5.87
C THR A 4 -6.24 -9.72 -5.66
N THR A 5 -6.87 -10.47 -4.74
CA THR A 5 -6.50 -11.86 -4.46
C THR A 5 -7.73 -12.76 -4.57
N GLY A 6 -7.52 -14.07 -4.67
CA GLY A 6 -8.62 -15.05 -4.65
C GLY A 6 -9.34 -15.16 -3.31
N GLY A 7 -8.87 -14.48 -2.26
CA GLY A 7 -9.54 -14.39 -0.96
C GLY A 7 -10.52 -13.24 -0.84
N GLU A 8 -10.98 -12.67 -1.96
CA GLU A 8 -11.95 -11.56 -2.01
C GLU A 8 -11.48 -10.28 -1.31
N ILE A 9 -10.15 -10.12 -1.21
CA ILE A 9 -9.48 -8.98 -0.60
C ILE A 9 -8.65 -8.24 -1.65
N VAL A 10 -8.69 -6.92 -1.60
CA VAL A 10 -7.84 -6.03 -2.38
C VAL A 10 -6.87 -5.26 -1.49
N PHE A 11 -5.58 -5.28 -1.86
CA PHE A 11 -4.54 -4.51 -1.20
C PHE A 11 -4.20 -3.25 -1.99
N ALA A 12 -4.18 -2.11 -1.32
CA ALA A 12 -3.81 -0.83 -1.92
C ALA A 12 -3.09 0.05 -0.91
N GLY A 13 -2.21 0.92 -1.40
CA GLY A 13 -1.56 1.91 -0.57
C GLY A 13 -1.74 3.32 -1.07
N ASP A 14 -1.52 4.28 -0.17
CA ASP A 14 -1.75 5.70 -0.44
C ASP A 14 -0.54 6.61 -0.12
N LEU A 15 -0.70 7.87 -0.53
CA LEU A 15 0.28 8.93 -0.28
C LEU A 15 0.40 9.26 1.22
N ASN A 16 -0.65 9.04 2.00
CA ASN A 16 -0.67 9.22 3.46
C ASN A 16 -0.02 8.04 4.22
N ARG A 17 0.64 7.15 3.48
CA ARG A 17 1.45 6.03 3.98
C ARG A 17 0.64 4.88 4.52
N TYR A 18 -0.67 4.86 4.31
CA TYR A 18 -1.46 3.69 4.66
C TYR A 18 -1.32 2.62 3.59
N PHE A 19 -1.11 1.39 4.03
CA PHE A 19 -1.31 0.19 3.25
C PHE A 19 -2.50 -0.56 3.84
N ARG A 20 -3.52 -0.79 3.02
CA ARG A 20 -4.83 -1.29 3.45
C ARG A 20 -5.20 -2.55 2.69
N ALA A 21 -5.94 -3.41 3.39
CA ALA A 21 -6.71 -4.49 2.82
C ALA A 21 -8.19 -4.09 2.87
N HIS A 22 -8.87 -4.17 1.73
CA HIS A 22 -10.30 -3.91 1.64
C HIS A 22 -11.06 -5.15 1.22
N ASP A 23 -12.31 -5.27 1.67
CA ASP A 23 -13.29 -6.16 1.07
C ASP A 23 -13.56 -5.72 -0.38
N VAL A 24 -13.56 -6.68 -1.31
CA VAL A 24 -13.73 -6.39 -2.76
C VAL A 24 -15.12 -5.88 -3.11
N TYR A 25 -16.16 -6.27 -2.37
CA TYR A 25 -17.55 -5.96 -2.70
C TYR A 25 -18.03 -4.68 -2.03
N THR A 26 -17.61 -4.45 -0.77
CA THR A 26 -18.08 -3.31 0.03
C THR A 26 -17.09 -2.15 0.04
N GLY A 27 -15.80 -2.43 -0.20
CA GLY A 27 -14.72 -1.45 -0.04
C GLY A 27 -14.36 -1.16 1.42
N GLU A 28 -14.97 -1.86 2.38
CA GLU A 28 -14.67 -1.74 3.80
C GLU A 28 -13.19 -2.03 4.07
N VAL A 29 -12.55 -1.24 4.93
CA VAL A 29 -11.17 -1.49 5.36
C VAL A 29 -11.17 -2.62 6.39
N LEU A 30 -10.70 -3.80 5.98
CA LEU A 30 -10.58 -4.98 6.85
C LEU A 30 -9.31 -4.93 7.70
N TRP A 31 -8.26 -4.32 7.17
CA TRP A 31 -6.98 -4.14 7.86
C TRP A 31 -6.23 -2.95 7.29
N GLU A 32 -5.47 -2.25 8.13
CA GLU A 32 -4.54 -1.23 7.67
C GLU A 32 -3.30 -1.14 8.56
N THR A 33 -2.21 -0.65 7.96
CA THR A 33 -1.02 -0.25 8.68
C THR A 33 -0.43 1.02 8.07
N ARG A 34 0.26 1.80 8.90
CA ARG A 34 0.95 3.00 8.46
C ARG A 34 2.44 2.74 8.31
N LEU A 35 2.94 2.97 7.11
CA LEU A 35 4.33 2.70 6.73
C LEU A 35 5.23 3.94 6.93
N GLY A 36 6.54 3.74 6.79
CA GLY A 36 7.54 4.79 7.02
C GLY A 36 7.41 5.97 6.06
N THR A 37 7.13 5.70 4.78
CA THR A 37 6.93 6.72 3.74
C THR A 37 5.82 6.32 2.76
N SER A 38 5.53 7.15 1.75
CA SER A 38 4.41 6.97 0.82
C SER A 38 4.48 5.65 0.05
N VAL A 39 3.33 4.99 -0.13
CA VAL A 39 3.25 3.80 -0.96
C VAL A 39 3.25 4.22 -2.43
N GLN A 40 4.34 3.91 -3.12
CA GLN A 40 4.55 4.33 -4.51
C GLN A 40 4.80 3.15 -5.46
N GLY A 41 5.04 1.95 -4.93
CA GLY A 41 5.15 0.74 -5.73
C GLY A 41 3.81 0.03 -5.92
N PHE A 42 3.88 -1.09 -6.64
CA PHE A 42 2.75 -1.98 -6.83
C PHE A 42 2.85 -3.15 -5.86
N PRO A 43 1.79 -3.47 -5.10
CA PRO A 43 1.80 -4.63 -4.23
C PRO A 43 1.89 -5.92 -5.05
N VAL A 44 2.58 -6.92 -4.51
CA VAL A 44 2.70 -8.26 -5.11
C VAL A 44 2.35 -9.34 -4.10
N SER A 45 1.82 -10.47 -4.58
CA SER A 45 1.66 -11.69 -3.76
C SER A 45 2.58 -12.80 -4.27
N PHE A 46 3.14 -13.56 -3.33
CA PHE A 46 3.98 -14.71 -3.62
C PHE A 46 3.89 -15.75 -2.50
N ARG A 47 4.44 -16.95 -2.72
CA ARG A 47 4.52 -18.01 -1.70
C ARG A 47 5.94 -18.46 -1.45
N VAL A 48 6.26 -18.76 -0.19
CA VAL A 48 7.54 -19.36 0.25
C VAL A 48 7.23 -20.38 1.34
N GLY A 49 7.68 -21.62 1.18
CA GLY A 49 7.46 -22.65 2.22
C GLY A 49 6.00 -22.97 2.53
N GLY A 50 5.09 -22.78 1.56
CA GLY A 50 3.64 -22.96 1.74
C GLY A 50 2.89 -21.70 2.19
N ASP A 51 3.59 -20.75 2.82
CA ASP A 51 2.98 -19.50 3.30
C ASP A 51 2.85 -18.46 2.18
N GLN A 52 1.72 -17.74 2.18
CA GLN A 52 1.48 -16.61 1.29
C GLN A 52 1.95 -15.30 1.92
N TYR A 53 2.65 -14.50 1.12
CA TYR A 53 3.18 -13.21 1.49
C TYR A 53 2.62 -12.13 0.57
N ILE A 54 2.51 -10.93 1.12
CA ILE A 54 2.17 -9.70 0.39
C ILE A 54 3.31 -8.72 0.59
N ALA A 55 3.89 -8.21 -0.49
CA ALA A 55 4.96 -7.23 -0.42
C ALA A 55 4.60 -5.93 -1.15
N VAL A 56 5.12 -4.82 -0.64
CA VAL A 56 4.94 -3.50 -1.25
C VAL A 56 6.14 -2.60 -0.96
N THR A 57 6.55 -1.82 -1.94
CA THR A 57 7.61 -0.82 -1.77
C THR A 57 7.05 0.56 -1.45
N THR A 58 7.69 1.23 -0.50
CA THR A 58 7.49 2.64 -0.22
C THR A 58 8.70 3.43 -0.67
N GLY A 59 8.48 4.70 -1.03
CA GLY A 59 9.58 5.57 -1.43
C GLY A 59 9.12 6.95 -1.87
N ILE A 60 10.08 7.76 -2.29
CA ILE A 60 9.86 9.05 -2.94
C ILE A 60 10.05 8.88 -4.45
N GLY A 61 9.17 9.48 -5.26
CA GLY A 61 9.40 9.57 -6.71
C GLY A 61 9.04 8.34 -7.55
N GLY A 62 8.09 7.50 -7.12
CA GLY A 62 7.46 6.49 -8.00
C GLY A 62 6.38 7.07 -8.94
N GLY A 63 5.63 6.18 -9.62
CA GLY A 63 4.71 6.57 -10.70
C GLY A 63 3.44 7.34 -10.30
N SER A 64 3.10 7.44 -9.01
CA SER A 64 1.89 8.16 -8.59
C SER A 64 2.04 9.68 -8.69
N PRO A 65 1.07 10.41 -9.28
CA PRO A 65 1.09 11.87 -9.37
C PRO A 65 1.18 12.56 -8.00
N ARG A 66 1.99 13.63 -7.90
CA ARG A 66 2.14 14.42 -6.65
C ARG A 66 1.64 15.85 -6.74
N GLY A 67 1.47 16.40 -7.95
CA GLY A 67 1.03 17.78 -8.15
C GLY A 67 -0.40 18.00 -7.66
N VAL A 68 -1.35 17.24 -8.21
CA VAL A 68 -2.78 17.36 -7.86
C VAL A 68 -3.03 17.05 -6.38
N PRO A 69 -2.56 15.92 -5.80
CA PRO A 69 -2.77 15.67 -4.37
C PRO A 69 -2.22 16.76 -3.45
N ARG A 70 -1.09 17.39 -3.81
CA ARG A 70 -0.54 18.51 -3.03
C ARG A 70 -1.48 19.73 -3.04
N ALA A 71 -2.21 19.95 -4.13
CA ALA A 71 -3.13 21.07 -4.26
C ALA A 71 -4.47 20.83 -3.55
N VAL A 72 -5.03 19.61 -3.67
CA VAL A 72 -6.39 19.30 -3.17
C VAL A 72 -6.42 18.60 -1.81
N THR A 73 -5.28 18.07 -1.35
CA THR A 73 -5.14 17.36 -0.08
C THR A 73 -3.91 17.82 0.73
N PRO A 74 -3.75 19.15 0.99
CA PRO A 74 -2.54 19.71 1.62
C PRO A 74 -2.28 19.21 3.05
N GLN A 75 -3.29 18.64 3.71
CA GLN A 75 -3.20 18.00 5.02
C GLN A 75 -2.45 16.66 4.98
N VAL A 76 -2.40 15.98 3.83
CA VAL A 76 -1.66 14.73 3.67
C VAL A 76 -0.17 15.04 3.59
N ARG A 77 0.55 14.72 4.66
CA ARG A 77 2.00 14.91 4.76
C ARG A 77 2.71 13.57 4.92
N HIS A 78 3.68 13.33 4.06
CA HIS A 78 4.61 12.21 4.10
C HIS A 78 6.05 12.74 4.19
N PRO A 79 6.99 11.97 4.76
CA PRO A 79 8.40 12.34 4.76
C PRO A 79 8.93 12.57 3.35
N ASN A 80 9.88 13.48 3.18
CA ASN A 80 10.56 13.72 1.91
C ASN A 80 11.75 12.76 1.66
N HIS A 81 11.83 11.68 2.44
CA HIS A 81 12.90 10.69 2.42
C HIS A 81 12.35 9.30 2.77
N GLY A 82 13.24 8.31 2.74
CA GLY A 82 12.94 6.92 3.07
C GLY A 82 12.61 6.09 1.84
N ASN A 83 13.08 4.84 1.84
CA ASN A 83 12.76 3.81 0.86
C ASN A 83 12.76 2.48 1.60
N ALA A 84 11.73 1.66 1.43
CA ALA A 84 11.64 0.37 2.10
C ALA A 84 10.80 -0.63 1.30
N LEU A 85 11.10 -1.91 1.51
CA LEU A 85 10.24 -3.03 1.12
C LEU A 85 9.58 -3.57 2.40
N TYR A 86 8.25 -3.56 2.43
CA TYR A 86 7.48 -4.20 3.49
C TYR A 86 6.96 -5.54 2.99
N VAL A 87 6.99 -6.56 3.86
CA VAL A 87 6.48 -7.90 3.58
C VAL A 87 5.59 -8.31 4.75
N PHE A 88 4.37 -8.76 4.43
CA PHE A 88 3.34 -9.16 5.37
C PHE A 88 2.96 -10.62 5.14
N LYS A 89 2.68 -11.34 6.23
CA LYS A 89 1.98 -12.62 6.23
C LYS A 89 1.03 -12.69 7.43
N LEU A 90 0.12 -13.66 7.43
CA LEU A 90 -0.63 -14.02 8.62
C LEU A 90 0.29 -14.73 9.64
N PRO A 91 -0.03 -14.64 10.96
CA PRO A 91 0.74 -15.32 12.02
C PRO A 91 1.05 -16.78 11.70
#